data_AF-W9IB35-F1
#
_entry.id   AF-W9IB35-F1
#
_cell.length_a   1.000
_cell.length_b   1.000
_cell.length_c   1.000
_cell.angle_alpha   90.00
_cell.angle_beta   90.00
_cell.angle_gamma   90.00
#
_symmetry.space_group_name_H-M   'P 1'
#
loop_
_entity.id
_entity.type
_entity.pdbx_description
1 polymer ?
#
loop_
_entity_poly.entity_id
_entity_poly.type
_entity_poly.pdbx_seq_one_letter_code
_entity_poly.pdbx_strand_id
1 'polypeptide(L)'
;MSPICDRNVIGDLQPSSQDSAIPHLNLYLDNILCLCCDGQERPYVCRSETHMREHLRLVHGCQPHRRGQRYKNGIIEAWREQGVARAPVACQMLFKTSSSRRYFPVLAPVPTLSKTSHGTASPADGFSDPDAGVSEV
;
A
#
# COMPACT_ATOMS: atom_id res chain seq x y z
N MET A 1 -5.48 -12.78 -39.83
CA MET A 1 -4.21 -12.58 -39.10
C MET A 1 -4.54 -12.54 -37.62
N SER A 2 -4.21 -13.59 -36.87
CA SER A 2 -4.45 -13.64 -35.44
C SER A 2 -3.23 -13.08 -34.70
N PRO A 3 -3.36 -12.15 -33.74
CA PRO A 3 -2.25 -11.81 -32.88
C PRO A 3 -2.13 -12.94 -31.88
N ILE A 4 -1.24 -13.88 -32.16
CA ILE A 4 -0.76 -14.81 -31.13
C ILE A 4 0.21 -13.97 -30.31
N CYS A 5 -0.33 -13.29 -29.30
CA CYS A 5 0.50 -12.75 -28.23
C CYS A 5 1.20 -13.95 -27.63
N ASP A 6 2.50 -14.09 -27.94
CA ASP A 6 3.32 -15.18 -27.45
C ASP A 6 3.16 -15.25 -25.92
N ARG A 7 2.76 -16.40 -25.41
CA ARG A 7 2.40 -16.59 -24.00
C ARG A 7 3.56 -16.20 -23.07
N ASN A 8 4.78 -16.26 -23.57
CA ASN A 8 5.98 -15.85 -22.86
C ASN A 8 6.06 -14.32 -22.71
N VAL A 9 5.63 -13.56 -23.72
CA VAL A 9 5.64 -12.08 -23.70
C VAL A 9 4.70 -11.53 -22.62
N ILE A 10 3.56 -12.17 -22.38
CA ILE A 10 2.62 -11.73 -21.33
C ILE A 10 3.20 -11.97 -19.93
N GLY A 11 3.98 -13.03 -19.74
CA GLY A 11 4.61 -13.33 -18.45
C GLY A 11 5.61 -12.26 -18.02
N ASP A 12 6.27 -11.62 -18.98
CA ASP A 12 7.32 -10.63 -18.74
C ASP A 12 6.80 -9.20 -18.58
N LEU A 13 5.52 -8.95 -18.90
CA LEU A 13 4.88 -7.69 -18.57
C LEU A 13 4.70 -7.56 -17.06
N GLN A 14 5.35 -6.55 -16.47
CA GLN A 14 5.08 -6.10 -15.11
C GLN A 14 4.51 -4.69 -15.14
N PRO A 15 3.49 -4.40 -14.31
CA PRO A 15 3.04 -3.04 -14.10
C PRO A 15 4.18 -2.18 -13.54
N SER A 16 4.26 -0.94 -14.02
CA SER A 16 5.14 0.09 -13.49
C SER A 16 4.72 0.48 -12.08
N SER A 17 5.68 0.91 -11.25
CA SER A 17 5.39 1.50 -9.95
C SER A 17 4.58 2.80 -10.03
N GLN A 18 4.47 3.39 -11.21
CA GLN A 18 3.66 4.58 -11.50
C GLN A 18 2.26 4.23 -12.01
N ASP A 19 1.97 2.96 -12.28
CA ASP A 19 0.66 2.55 -12.77
C ASP A 19 -0.38 2.67 -11.67
N SER A 20 -1.59 3.05 -12.06
CA SER A 20 -2.73 3.06 -11.14
C SER A 20 -3.06 1.65 -10.68
N ALA A 21 -3.53 1.52 -9.44
CA ALA A 21 -4.03 0.25 -8.93
C ALA A 21 -5.14 -0.30 -9.82
N ILE A 22 -5.04 -1.57 -10.20
CA ILE A 22 -6.05 -2.27 -10.98
C ILE A 22 -7.33 -2.37 -10.14
N PRO A 23 -8.48 -1.90 -10.65
CA PRO A 23 -9.74 -1.99 -9.91
C PRO A 23 -10.06 -3.42 -9.48
N HIS A 24 -10.70 -3.56 -8.32
CA HIS A 24 -11.15 -4.84 -7.74
C HIS A 24 -10.06 -5.83 -7.30
N LEU A 25 -8.77 -5.58 -7.58
CA LEU A 25 -7.67 -6.35 -6.98
C LEU A 25 -7.31 -5.81 -5.59
N ASN A 26 -6.95 -6.72 -4.69
CA ASN A 26 -6.53 -6.37 -3.34
C ASN A 26 -5.31 -5.46 -3.35
N LEU A 27 -5.44 -4.31 -2.71
CA LEU A 27 -4.37 -3.35 -2.50
C LEU A 27 -3.76 -3.56 -1.10
N TYR A 28 -2.44 -3.70 -1.06
CA TYR A 28 -1.66 -3.89 0.17
C TYR A 28 -0.73 -2.70 0.38
N LEU A 29 -0.87 -2.01 1.51
CA LEU A 29 -0.14 -0.78 1.85
C LEU A 29 1.02 -1.01 2.83
N ASP A 30 1.45 -2.27 3.02
CA ASP A 30 2.43 -2.69 4.02
C ASP A 30 3.65 -3.40 3.40
N ASN A 31 3.82 -3.31 2.08
CA ASN A 31 4.90 -4.00 1.39
C ASN A 31 6.23 -3.25 1.50
N ILE A 32 7.30 -4.01 1.29
CA ILE A 32 8.69 -3.57 1.31
C ILE A 32 9.26 -3.82 -0.08
N LEU A 33 9.74 -2.76 -0.72
CA LEU A 33 10.43 -2.77 -2.02
C LEU A 33 11.94 -2.77 -1.79
N CYS A 34 12.68 -3.66 -2.45
CA CYS A 34 14.13 -3.61 -2.48
C CYS A 34 14.60 -2.55 -3.48
N LEU A 35 15.35 -1.55 -3.00
CA LEU A 35 15.90 -0.49 -3.86
C LEU A 35 17.15 -0.94 -4.63
N CYS A 36 17.85 -1.97 -4.16
CA CYS A 36 18.95 -2.59 -4.91
C CYS A 36 18.47 -3.36 -6.15
N CYS A 37 17.17 -3.72 -6.19
CA CYS A 37 16.50 -4.28 -7.36
C CYS A 37 15.79 -3.20 -8.21
N ASP A 38 15.89 -1.93 -7.84
CA ASP A 38 15.23 -0.85 -8.57
C ASP A 38 15.84 -0.74 -9.97
N GLY A 39 14.99 -0.63 -11.00
CA GLY A 39 15.40 -0.67 -12.41
C GLY A 39 15.60 -2.07 -13.01
N GLN A 40 15.45 -3.14 -12.24
CA GLN A 40 15.27 -4.49 -12.81
C GLN A 40 13.86 -4.61 -13.40
N GLU A 41 13.68 -5.44 -14.43
CA GLU A 41 12.35 -5.75 -14.99
C GLU A 41 11.36 -6.26 -13.93
N ARG A 42 11.90 -6.93 -12.89
CA ARG A 42 11.12 -7.50 -11.79
C ARG A 42 11.75 -7.11 -10.46
N PRO A 43 11.45 -5.92 -9.91
CA PRO A 43 11.98 -5.53 -8.62
C PRO A 43 11.47 -6.47 -7.53
N TYR A 44 12.33 -6.82 -6.59
CA TYR A 44 11.94 -7.68 -5.47
C TYR A 44 11.05 -6.93 -4.48
N VAL A 45 9.87 -7.49 -4.21
CA VAL A 45 8.88 -6.95 -3.27
C VAL A 45 8.36 -8.06 -2.37
N CYS A 46 8.27 -7.78 -1.07
CA CYS A 46 7.66 -8.70 -0.12
C CYS A 46 7.00 -7.96 1.06
N ARG A 47 6.11 -8.64 1.79
CA ARG A 47 5.50 -8.10 3.03
C ARG A 47 6.31 -8.39 4.29
N SER A 48 7.27 -9.32 4.23
CA SER A 48 7.98 -9.80 5.42
C SER A 48 9.34 -9.12 5.53
N GLU A 49 9.56 -8.46 6.66
CA GLU A 49 10.88 -7.93 7.03
C GLU A 49 11.94 -9.05 7.01
N THR A 50 11.64 -10.22 7.57
CA THR A 50 12.59 -11.36 7.60
C THR A 50 12.99 -11.78 6.20
N HIS A 51 12.05 -11.87 5.26
CA HIS A 51 12.34 -12.23 3.87
C HIS A 51 13.12 -11.13 3.16
N MET A 52 12.80 -9.85 3.38
CA MET A 52 13.58 -8.75 2.80
C MET A 52 15.02 -8.78 3.30
N ARG A 53 15.23 -9.03 4.60
CA ARG A 53 16.58 -9.16 5.18
C ARG A 53 17.36 -10.31 4.54
N GLU A 54 16.72 -11.46 4.38
CA GLU A 54 17.33 -12.61 3.72
C GLU A 54 17.68 -12.32 2.27
N HIS A 55 16.77 -11.69 1.52
CA HIS A 55 17.00 -11.25 0.15
C HIS A 55 18.20 -10.29 0.05
N LEU A 56 18.22 -9.23 0.86
CA LEU A 56 19.33 -8.26 0.89
C LEU A 56 20.67 -8.96 1.17
N ARG A 57 20.69 -9.94 2.07
CA ARG A 57 21.90 -10.72 2.40
C ARG A 57 22.33 -11.65 1.26
N LEU A 58 21.41 -12.43 0.72
CA LEU A 58 21.73 -13.50 -0.23
C LEU A 58 21.96 -12.99 -1.65
N VAL A 59 21.19 -12.00 -2.08
CA VAL A 59 21.20 -11.49 -3.46
C VAL A 59 22.17 -10.33 -3.60
N HIS A 60 22.20 -9.42 -2.63
CA HIS A 60 23.00 -8.19 -2.72
C HIS A 60 24.25 -8.19 -1.82
N GLY A 61 24.44 -9.22 -0.99
CA GLY A 61 25.53 -9.24 0.00
C GLY A 61 25.39 -8.14 1.07
N CYS A 62 24.28 -7.41 1.09
CA CYS A 62 24.03 -6.36 2.05
C CYS A 62 23.72 -7.01 3.40
N GLN A 63 24.53 -6.72 4.40
CA GLN A 63 24.17 -6.95 5.79
C GLN A 63 23.67 -5.63 6.37
N PRO A 64 22.38 -5.29 6.19
CA PRO A 64 21.87 -4.05 6.75
C PRO A 64 21.79 -4.11 8.29
N HIS A 65 22.14 -5.25 8.90
CA HIS A 65 22.12 -5.51 10.33
C HIS A 65 23.43 -6.07 10.87
N ARG A 66 23.87 -5.54 12.01
CA ARG A 66 24.87 -6.17 12.88
C ARG A 66 24.15 -6.86 14.05
N ARG A 67 24.67 -8.02 14.48
CA ARG A 67 24.12 -8.75 15.64
C ARG A 67 24.12 -7.83 16.87
N GLY A 68 22.97 -7.72 17.55
CA GLY A 68 22.79 -6.87 18.74
C GLY A 68 22.47 -5.40 18.45
N GLN A 69 22.44 -4.97 17.19
CA GLN A 69 22.09 -3.60 16.82
C GLN A 69 20.60 -3.36 17.05
N ARG A 70 20.28 -2.36 17.88
CA ARG A 70 18.92 -1.82 18.04
C ARG A 70 18.79 -0.59 17.15
N TYR A 71 17.75 -0.54 16.33
CA TYR A 71 17.43 0.64 15.53
C TYR A 71 16.45 1.50 16.28
N LYS A 72 16.76 2.80 16.39
CA LYS A 72 15.95 3.77 17.14
C LYS A 72 14.49 3.80 16.68
N ASN A 73 14.28 3.71 15.36
CA ASN A 73 12.96 3.79 14.73
C ASN A 73 12.54 2.46 14.08
N GLY A 74 13.20 1.35 14.45
CA GLY A 74 13.02 0.06 13.78
C GLY A 74 13.88 -0.10 12.52
N ILE A 75 13.98 -1.33 12.06
CA ILE A 75 14.90 -1.70 10.97
C ILE A 75 14.42 -1.26 9.58
N ILE A 76 13.09 -1.18 9.38
CA ILE A 76 12.52 -0.67 8.12
C ILE A 76 12.94 0.78 7.89
N GLU A 77 12.89 1.60 8.94
CA GLU A 77 13.34 2.98 8.88
C GLU A 77 14.84 3.09 8.60
N ALA A 78 15.63 2.23 9.25
CA ALA A 78 17.07 2.17 8.98
C ALA A 78 17.37 1.76 7.53
N TRP A 79 16.58 0.86 6.93
CA TRP A 79 16.73 0.50 5.52
C TRP A 79 16.38 1.64 4.57
N ARG A 80 15.37 2.45 4.93
CA ARG A 80 15.02 3.65 4.18
C ARG A 80 16.14 4.68 4.23
N GLU A 81 16.68 4.95 5.42
CA GLU A 81 17.81 5.88 5.61
C GLU A 81 19.07 5.41 4.88
N GLN A 82 19.31 4.09 4.82
CA GLN A 82 20.43 3.48 4.09
C GLN A 82 20.20 3.40 2.57
N GLY A 83 18.99 3.72 2.09
CA GLY A 83 18.65 3.60 0.67
C GLY A 83 18.63 2.17 0.13
N VAL A 84 18.47 1.15 0.98
CA VAL A 84 18.47 -0.27 0.55
C VAL A 84 17.06 -0.84 0.36
N ALA A 85 16.07 -0.28 1.04
CA ALA A 85 14.67 -0.66 0.87
C ALA A 85 13.74 0.52 1.12
N ARG A 86 12.54 0.47 0.52
CA ARG A 86 11.46 1.44 0.73
C ARG A 86 10.25 0.72 1.29
N ALA A 87 9.68 1.26 2.37
CA ALA A 87 8.41 0.84 2.93
C ALA A 87 7.77 2.01 3.71
N PRO A 88 6.43 2.02 3.84
CA PRO A 88 5.49 1.15 3.12
C PRO A 88 5.45 1.47 1.62
N VAL A 89 5.15 0.46 0.80
CA VAL A 89 4.82 0.61 -0.62
C VAL A 89 3.46 -0.02 -0.90
N ALA A 90 2.65 0.68 -1.71
CA ALA A 90 1.40 0.18 -2.22
C ALA A 90 1.67 -0.89 -3.28
N CYS A 91 1.15 -2.09 -3.09
CA CYS A 91 1.31 -3.18 -4.05
C CYS A 91 0.02 -3.95 -4.24
N GLN A 92 -0.12 -4.56 -5.41
CA GLN A 92 -1.16 -5.54 -5.71
C GLN A 92 -0.53 -6.89 -6.04
N MET A 93 -1.35 -7.93 -6.11
CA MET A 93 -0.93 -9.31 -6.41
C MET A 93 -1.72 -9.82 -7.61
N LEU A 94 -1.04 -10.24 -8.68
CA LEU A 94 -1.71 -10.78 -9.88
C LEU A 94 -2.15 -12.23 -9.68
N PHE A 95 -1.31 -13.07 -9.05
CA PHE A 95 -1.58 -14.49 -8.88
C PHE A 95 -1.05 -15.01 -7.55
N LYS A 96 -1.85 -15.84 -6.88
CA LYS A 96 -1.45 -16.66 -5.73
C LYS A 96 -1.30 -18.09 -6.22
N THR A 97 -0.12 -18.49 -6.67
CA THR A 97 0.18 -19.93 -6.81
C THR A 97 0.53 -20.47 -5.41
N SER A 98 0.29 -21.75 -5.16
CA SER A 98 0.35 -22.35 -3.81
C SER A 98 1.68 -22.12 -3.06
N SER A 99 2.77 -21.84 -3.76
CA SER A 99 4.10 -21.59 -3.19
C SER A 99 4.68 -20.19 -3.43
N SER A 100 4.12 -19.38 -4.34
CA SER A 100 4.69 -18.07 -4.69
C SER A 100 3.62 -16.98 -4.74
N ARG A 101 3.84 -15.93 -3.94
CA ARG A 101 3.10 -14.66 -4.00
C ARG A 101 3.99 -13.64 -4.69
N ARG A 102 3.55 -13.13 -5.82
CA ARG A 102 4.23 -12.03 -6.51
C ARG A 102 3.45 -10.74 -6.29
N TYR A 103 4.13 -9.77 -5.71
CA TYR A 103 3.63 -8.41 -5.54
C TYR A 103 4.25 -7.53 -6.61
N PHE A 104 3.48 -6.58 -7.13
CA PHE A 104 3.98 -5.53 -7.99
C PHE A 104 3.62 -4.17 -7.38
N PRO A 105 4.55 -3.20 -7.35
CA PRO A 105 4.28 -1.84 -6.88
C PRO A 105 3.25 -1.15 -7.77
N VAL A 106 2.38 -0.36 -7.16
CA VAL A 106 1.42 0.51 -7.84
C VAL A 106 1.46 1.89 -7.20
N LEU A 107 0.89 2.88 -7.89
CA LEU A 107 0.68 4.20 -7.32
C LEU A 107 -0.22 4.07 -6.09
N ALA A 108 0.23 4.60 -4.96
CA ALA A 108 -0.59 4.65 -3.76
C ALA A 108 -1.84 5.50 -4.03
N PRO A 109 -3.03 5.05 -3.62
CA PRO A 109 -4.22 5.88 -3.73
C PRO A 109 -3.99 7.13 -2.90
N VAL A 110 -4.14 8.30 -3.55
CA VAL A 110 -4.21 9.56 -2.83
C VAL A 110 -5.39 9.42 -1.87
N PRO A 111 -5.22 9.74 -0.57
CA PRO A 111 -6.37 9.83 0.32
C PRO A 111 -7.28 10.89 -0.30
N THR A 112 -8.34 10.45 -0.98
CA THR A 112 -9.45 11.33 -1.27
C THR A 112 -9.95 11.74 0.10
N LEU A 113 -9.68 12.99 0.49
CA LEU A 113 -10.51 13.70 1.43
C LEU A 113 -11.91 13.65 0.81
N SER A 114 -12.65 12.59 1.13
CA SER A 114 -14.05 12.49 0.84
C SER A 114 -14.67 13.67 1.55
N LYS A 115 -14.86 14.75 0.78
CA LYS A 115 -15.65 15.90 1.15
C LYS A 115 -17.06 15.33 1.23
N THR A 116 -17.42 14.83 2.40
CA THR A 116 -18.80 14.46 2.73
C THR A 116 -19.57 15.77 2.82
N SER A 117 -19.90 16.36 1.68
CA SER A 117 -20.81 17.50 1.57
C SER A 117 -22.16 16.99 1.09
N HIS A 118 -22.94 16.41 1.99
CA HIS A 118 -24.39 16.25 1.89
C HIS A 118 -24.91 16.20 3.34
N GLY A 119 -25.73 17.11 3.84
CA GLY A 119 -26.32 18.28 3.25
C GLY A 119 -26.68 19.29 4.35
N THR A 120 -26.66 20.56 3.96
CA THR A 120 -27.23 21.68 4.69
C THR A 120 -28.71 21.40 4.94
N ALA A 121 -29.10 21.16 6.19
CA ALA A 121 -30.48 21.34 6.62
C ALA A 121 -30.63 22.79 7.09
N SER A 122 -31.51 23.52 6.42
CA SER A 122 -31.98 24.86 6.80
C SER A 122 -33.36 25.07 6.16
N PRO A 123 -34.18 25.99 6.66
CA PRO A 123 -34.91 25.99 7.93
C PRO A 123 -36.41 25.78 7.68
N ALA A 124 -37.17 25.39 8.70
CA ALA A 124 -38.63 25.53 8.67
C ALA A 124 -39.12 25.98 10.04
N ASP A 125 -39.57 27.25 10.05
CA ASP A 125 -40.31 27.90 11.10
C ASP A 125 -41.51 27.07 11.57
N GLY A 126 -41.75 27.08 12.88
CA GLY A 126 -42.85 26.37 13.52
C GLY A 126 -43.15 26.94 14.90
N PHE A 127 -43.63 28.18 14.90
CA PHE A 127 -44.26 28.89 16.01
C PHE A 127 -45.31 28.04 16.76
N SER A 128 -45.25 28.01 18.11
CA SER A 128 -46.41 27.99 19.02
C SER A 128 -45.98 27.95 20.50
N ASP A 129 -46.14 29.08 21.18
CA ASP A 129 -46.48 29.15 22.62
C ASP A 129 -47.96 28.72 22.78
N PRO A 130 -48.37 28.12 23.92
CA PRO A 130 -49.04 28.97 24.90
C PRO A 130 -48.82 28.63 26.39
N ASP A 131 -49.16 29.67 27.15
CA ASP A 131 -49.20 29.94 28.58
C ASP A 131 -50.19 29.10 29.42
N ALA A 132 -49.98 29.18 30.74
CA ALA A 132 -50.89 29.05 31.89
C ALA A 132 -51.33 27.65 32.41
N GLY A 133 -51.06 27.43 33.72
CA GLY A 133 -51.81 26.46 34.53
C GLY A 133 -51.17 26.06 35.87
N VAL A 134 -51.42 26.83 36.92
CA VAL A 134 -51.12 26.55 38.34
C VAL A 134 -51.84 25.30 38.86
N SER A 135 -51.22 24.56 39.81
CA SER A 135 -51.92 24.04 41.01
C SER A 135 -50.95 23.45 42.04
N GLU A 136 -51.10 23.91 43.28
CA GLU A 136 -50.45 23.45 44.51
C GLU A 136 -50.78 21.99 44.86
N VAL A 137 -49.84 21.30 45.54
CA VAL A 137 -50.01 20.68 46.88
C VAL A 137 -48.65 20.51 47.55
#